data_AF-A0A5J4J3Z9-F1
#
_entry.id   AF-A0A5J4J3Z9-F1
#
_cell.length_a   1.000
_cell.length_b   1.000
_cell.length_c   1.000
_cell.angle_alpha   90.00
_cell.angle_beta   90.00
_cell.angle_gamma   90.00
#
_symmetry.space_group_name_H-M   'P 1'
#
loop_
_entity.id
_entity.type
_entity.pdbx_description
1 polymer ?
#
loop_
_entity_poly.entity_id
_entity_poly.type
_entity_poly.pdbx_seq_one_letter_code
_entity_poly.pdbx_strand_id
1 'polypeptide(L)'
;MKEQEQPLYVKHYRYEGKKAALYIVAENQMKEWLLYGTNSKMIEWIAEGQILFDRNEYMAQLKNEVRDFPFQERKVKIGAEFSKLIRRYLAGKDFFKQGQYLDAYNHMIHALHHLARLAVIENGFHPEITVWNQVKQIDLQIFKLYEELVTSEESLEKRLELLFLASEFLIYSRTPLGTQHLLEIMEQKEDWTIDELLSHPCLKPYSIDLTVLLEFLIEKNMIEEVAVPTKGPEIYHCHYRAVKKH
;
A
#
# COMPACT_ATOMS: atom_id res chain seq x y z
N MET A 1 -4.14 -5.61 -39.32
CA MET A 1 -4.28 -4.48 -38.37
C MET A 1 -5.66 -4.54 -37.74
N LYS A 2 -5.76 -5.13 -36.54
CA LYS A 2 -6.89 -5.03 -35.58
C LYS A 2 -6.43 -5.76 -34.29
N GLU A 3 -5.45 -5.19 -33.60
CA GLU A 3 -4.88 -5.70 -32.32
C GLU A 3 -4.58 -4.54 -31.36
N GLN A 4 -5.45 -3.52 -31.28
CA GLN A 4 -5.21 -2.29 -30.51
C GLN A 4 -6.18 -2.05 -29.33
N GLU A 5 -6.89 -3.08 -28.85
CA GLU A 5 -7.86 -2.90 -27.76
C GLU A 5 -7.49 -3.58 -26.43
N GLN A 6 -6.50 -4.50 -26.37
CA GLN A 6 -6.15 -5.15 -25.11
C GLN A 6 -4.70 -4.84 -24.67
N PRO A 7 -4.49 -4.37 -23.43
CA PRO A 7 -3.18 -3.96 -22.92
C PRO A 7 -2.24 -5.14 -22.58
N LEU A 8 -2.77 -6.37 -22.54
CA LEU A 8 -2.02 -7.60 -22.28
C LEU A 8 -2.53 -8.74 -23.17
N TYR A 9 -1.60 -9.41 -23.85
CA TYR A 9 -1.87 -10.66 -24.58
C TYR A 9 -1.00 -11.79 -24.05
N VAL A 10 -1.59 -12.97 -23.87
CA VAL A 10 -0.87 -14.17 -23.43
C VAL A 10 -0.99 -15.25 -24.49
N LYS A 11 0.15 -15.81 -24.91
CA LYS A 11 0.22 -16.93 -25.84
C LYS A 11 0.98 -18.09 -25.18
N HIS A 12 0.46 -19.30 -25.29
CA HIS A 12 1.12 -20.50 -24.81
C HIS A 12 1.65 -21.33 -25.97
N TYR A 13 2.89 -21.78 -25.85
CA TYR A 13 3.58 -22.58 -26.86
C TYR A 13 4.06 -23.90 -26.27
N ARG A 14 4.16 -24.89 -27.15
CA ARG A 14 4.82 -26.16 -26.86
C ARG A 14 5.82 -26.43 -27.99
N TYR A 15 7.06 -26.72 -27.61
CA TYR A 15 8.12 -27.02 -28.55
C TYR A 15 9.07 -28.04 -27.92
N GLU A 16 9.33 -29.15 -28.61
CA GLU A 16 10.21 -30.23 -28.13
C GLU A 16 9.93 -30.67 -26.68
N GLY A 17 8.65 -30.86 -26.34
CA GLY A 17 8.22 -31.24 -24.98
C GLY A 17 8.31 -30.14 -23.92
N LYS A 18 8.91 -28.99 -24.24
CA LYS A 18 8.95 -27.80 -23.38
C LYS A 18 7.69 -26.96 -23.55
N LYS A 19 7.27 -26.30 -22.46
CA LYS A 19 6.16 -25.33 -22.46
C LYS A 19 6.74 -23.93 -22.29
N ALA A 20 6.21 -22.96 -23.02
CA ALA A 20 6.55 -21.56 -22.86
C ALA A 20 5.28 -20.70 -22.84
N ALA A 21 5.30 -19.62 -22.08
CA ALA A 21 4.26 -18.60 -22.07
C ALA A 21 4.88 -17.27 -22.49
N LEU A 22 4.28 -16.60 -23.48
CA LEU A 22 4.67 -15.28 -23.95
C LEU A 22 3.62 -14.28 -23.49
N TYR A 23 4.07 -13.31 -22.70
CA TYR A 23 3.28 -12.15 -22.29
C TYR A 23 3.70 -10.96 -23.15
N ILE A 24 2.75 -10.39 -23.89
CA ILE A 24 2.94 -9.18 -24.69
C ILE A 24 2.18 -8.07 -23.97
N VAL A 25 2.90 -7.09 -23.46
CA VAL A 25 2.36 -6.04 -22.59
C VAL A 25 2.60 -4.69 -23.23
N ALA A 26 1.58 -3.83 -23.26
CA ALA A 26 1.74 -2.45 -23.67
C ALA A 26 2.59 -1.67 -22.64
N GLU A 27 3.45 -0.77 -23.12
CA GLU A 27 4.40 -0.06 -22.25
C GLU A 27 3.72 0.73 -21.12
N ASN A 28 2.61 1.39 -21.42
CA ASN A 28 1.81 2.12 -20.42
C ASN A 28 1.28 1.18 -19.32
N GLN A 29 0.83 -0.02 -19.68
CA GLN A 29 0.36 -1.01 -18.71
C GLN A 29 1.50 -1.52 -17.82
N MET A 30 2.69 -1.72 -18.39
CA MET A 30 3.88 -2.09 -17.64
C MET A 30 4.26 -1.00 -16.63
N LYS A 31 4.32 0.27 -17.07
CA LYS A 31 4.61 1.42 -16.20
C LYS A 31 3.59 1.54 -15.07
N GLU A 32 2.32 1.33 -15.36
CA GLU A 32 1.25 1.32 -14.36
C GLU A 32 1.48 0.23 -13.30
N TRP A 33 1.82 -0.99 -13.72
CA TRP A 33 2.12 -2.08 -12.79
C TRP A 33 3.37 -1.83 -11.94
N LEU A 34 4.41 -1.20 -12.51
CA LEU A 34 5.61 -0.82 -11.76
C LEU A 34 5.28 0.23 -10.70
N LEU A 35 4.56 1.28 -11.11
CA LEU A 35 4.16 2.39 -10.26
C LEU A 35 3.27 1.91 -9.10
N TYR A 36 2.26 1.09 -9.39
CA TYR A 36 1.28 0.65 -8.40
C TYR A 36 1.65 -0.66 -7.69
N GLY A 37 2.68 -1.37 -8.16
CA GLY A 37 3.08 -2.67 -7.61
C GLY A 37 2.01 -3.76 -7.75
N THR A 38 1.09 -3.63 -8.71
CA THR A 38 -0.09 -4.51 -8.86
C THR A 38 0.21 -5.84 -9.54
N ASN A 39 1.44 -6.04 -10.02
CA ASN A 39 1.89 -7.29 -10.64
C ASN A 39 3.31 -7.64 -10.18
N SER A 40 3.42 -8.25 -9.00
CA SER A 40 4.69 -8.67 -8.38
C SER A 40 5.51 -9.61 -9.27
N LYS A 41 4.84 -10.51 -10.01
CA LYS A 41 5.49 -11.45 -10.91
C LYS A 41 6.17 -10.76 -12.09
N MET A 42 5.57 -9.70 -12.61
CA MET A 42 6.16 -8.91 -13.70
C MET A 42 7.38 -8.13 -13.21
N ILE A 43 7.32 -7.56 -12.00
CA ILE A 43 8.47 -6.90 -11.35
C ILE A 43 9.64 -7.89 -11.19
N GLU A 44 9.38 -9.11 -10.70
CA GLU A 44 10.36 -10.18 -10.59
C GLU A 44 10.97 -10.54 -11.96
N TRP A 45 10.15 -10.65 -13.01
CA TRP A 45 10.64 -10.92 -14.36
C TRP A 45 11.56 -9.82 -14.89
N ILE A 46 11.30 -8.55 -14.60
CA ILE A 46 12.21 -7.46 -15.00
C ILE A 46 13.50 -7.53 -14.19
N ALA A 47 13.40 -7.72 -12.87
CA ALA A 47 14.54 -7.70 -11.94
C ALA A 47 15.51 -8.88 -12.16
N GLU A 48 14.99 -10.07 -12.45
CA GLU A 48 15.76 -11.32 -12.53
C GLU A 48 15.88 -11.86 -13.96
N GLY A 49 14.96 -11.48 -14.86
CA GLY A 49 14.92 -12.01 -16.22
C GLY A 49 16.14 -11.66 -17.06
N GLN A 50 16.40 -12.52 -18.05
CA GLN A 50 17.44 -12.30 -19.06
C GLN A 50 16.87 -11.49 -20.23
N ILE A 51 17.56 -10.39 -20.59
CA ILE A 51 17.21 -9.57 -21.74
C ILE A 51 17.69 -10.29 -23.01
N LEU A 52 16.75 -10.75 -23.84
CA LEU A 52 17.05 -11.43 -25.11
C LEU A 52 17.12 -10.44 -26.29
N PHE A 53 16.38 -9.34 -26.21
CA PHE A 53 16.34 -8.28 -27.21
C PHE A 53 15.97 -6.96 -26.54
N ASP A 54 16.67 -5.88 -26.89
CA ASP A 54 16.45 -4.56 -26.30
C ASP A 54 16.66 -3.47 -27.36
N ARG A 55 15.69 -2.58 -27.50
CA ARG A 55 15.80 -1.43 -28.39
C ARG A 55 16.21 -0.23 -27.56
N ASN A 56 17.32 0.41 -27.91
CA ASN A 56 17.83 1.61 -27.25
C ASN A 56 18.09 1.43 -25.74
N GLU A 57 18.46 0.21 -25.31
CA GLU A 57 18.78 -0.11 -23.90
C GLU A 57 17.62 0.14 -22.91
N TYR A 58 16.38 0.17 -23.41
CA TYR A 58 15.20 0.44 -22.59
C TYR A 58 15.04 -0.57 -21.45
N MET A 59 15.13 -1.86 -21.74
CA MET A 59 14.96 -2.90 -20.72
C MET A 59 16.13 -2.92 -19.73
N ALA A 60 17.33 -2.60 -20.18
CA ALA A 60 18.50 -2.48 -19.30
C ALA A 60 18.35 -1.33 -18.30
N GLN A 61 17.91 -0.15 -18.76
CA GLN A 61 17.63 1.00 -17.89
C GLN A 61 16.50 0.70 -16.92
N LEU A 62 15.39 0.14 -17.43
CA LEU A 62 14.24 -0.24 -16.61
C LEU A 62 14.61 -1.26 -15.51
N LYS A 63 15.49 -2.21 -15.84
CA LYS A 63 16.00 -3.19 -14.87
C LYS A 63 16.80 -2.52 -13.75
N ASN A 64 17.59 -1.49 -14.06
CA ASN A 64 18.31 -0.71 -13.06
C ASN A 64 17.34 0.11 -12.21
N GLU A 65 16.36 0.79 -12.81
CA GLU A 65 15.34 1.56 -12.08
C GLU A 65 14.55 0.68 -11.09
N VAL A 66 14.13 -0.51 -11.53
CA VAL A 66 13.42 -1.46 -10.66
C VAL A 66 14.30 -1.91 -9.51
N ARG A 67 15.61 -2.08 -9.72
CA ARG A 67 16.56 -2.45 -8.66
C ARG A 67 16.86 -1.31 -7.70
N ASP A 68 16.99 -0.09 -8.19
CA ASP A 68 17.32 1.10 -7.39
C ASP A 68 16.15 1.57 -6.52
N PHE A 69 14.92 1.21 -6.92
CA PHE A 69 13.65 1.53 -6.25
C PHE A 69 13.58 2.98 -5.72
N PRO A 70 13.46 3.98 -6.61
CA PRO A 70 13.63 5.40 -6.27
C PRO A 70 12.64 5.91 -5.22
N PHE A 71 13.11 6.78 -4.32
CA PHE A 71 12.33 7.26 -3.17
C PHE A 71 10.97 7.89 -3.54
N GLN A 72 10.89 8.65 -4.63
CA GLN A 72 9.63 9.29 -5.05
C GLN A 72 8.55 8.27 -5.42
N GLU A 73 8.95 7.17 -6.08
CA GLU A 73 8.04 6.06 -6.38
C GLU A 73 7.69 5.26 -5.13
N ARG A 74 8.65 5.09 -4.21
CA ARG A 74 8.41 4.43 -2.92
C ARG A 74 7.35 5.15 -2.11
N LYS A 75 7.33 6.48 -2.16
CA LYS A 75 6.43 7.29 -1.35
C LYS A 75 4.95 7.01 -1.60
N VAL A 76 4.57 6.82 -2.86
CA VAL A 76 3.20 6.42 -3.24
C VAL A 76 2.88 5.04 -2.67
N LYS A 77 3.82 4.09 -2.79
CA LYS A 77 3.66 2.72 -2.27
C LYS A 77 3.61 2.67 -0.74
N ILE A 78 4.43 3.47 -0.07
CA ILE A 78 4.42 3.67 1.38
C ILE A 78 3.02 4.11 1.81
N GLY A 79 2.46 5.14 1.19
CA GLY A 79 1.15 5.64 1.58
C GLY A 79 -0.01 4.69 1.27
N ALA A 80 0.04 4.00 0.14
CA ALA A 80 -0.95 2.98 -0.21
C ALA A 80 -0.87 1.72 0.67
N GLU A 81 0.33 1.33 1.13
CA GLU A 81 0.49 0.22 2.08
C GLU A 81 0.08 0.64 3.49
N PHE A 82 0.39 1.88 3.88
CA PHE A 82 -0.02 2.47 5.16
C PHE A 82 -1.55 2.59 5.27
N SER A 83 -2.27 2.98 4.21
CA SER A 83 -3.74 3.04 4.24
C SER A 83 -4.37 1.67 4.51
N LYS A 84 -3.84 0.60 3.89
CA LYS A 84 -4.28 -0.79 4.13
C LYS A 84 -3.99 -1.24 5.56
N LEU A 85 -2.81 -0.90 6.08
CA LEU A 85 -2.45 -1.13 7.49
C LEU A 85 -3.47 -0.48 8.44
N ILE A 86 -3.75 0.82 8.25
CA ILE A 86 -4.71 1.56 9.09
C ILE A 86 -6.08 0.91 9.04
N ARG A 87 -6.60 0.60 7.85
CA ARG A 87 -7.92 -0.04 7.71
C ARG A 87 -7.99 -1.39 8.44
N ARG A 88 -6.95 -2.23 8.32
CA ARG A 88 -6.93 -3.54 8.99
C ARG A 88 -6.79 -3.41 10.50
N TYR A 89 -5.94 -2.51 10.96
CA TYR A 89 -5.72 -2.22 12.38
C TYR A 89 -7.01 -1.72 13.06
N LEU A 90 -7.67 -0.71 12.50
CA LEU A 90 -8.88 -0.12 13.09
C LEU A 90 -10.01 -1.14 13.16
N ALA A 91 -10.30 -1.83 12.05
CA ALA A 91 -11.33 -2.87 12.05
C ALA A 91 -11.02 -4.01 13.03
N GLY A 92 -9.76 -4.42 13.15
CA GLY A 92 -9.35 -5.41 14.14
C GLY A 92 -9.54 -4.94 15.57
N LYS A 93 -9.20 -3.67 15.85
CA LYS A 93 -9.36 -3.04 17.17
C LYS A 93 -10.83 -2.97 17.56
N ASP A 94 -11.71 -2.70 16.61
CA ASP A 94 -13.16 -2.65 16.85
C ASP A 94 -13.75 -4.04 17.12
N PHE A 95 -13.35 -5.08 16.37
CA PHE A 95 -13.74 -6.45 16.70
C PHE A 95 -13.24 -6.89 18.08
N PHE A 96 -12.01 -6.51 18.43
CA PHE A 96 -11.43 -6.82 19.74
C PHE A 96 -12.25 -6.19 20.88
N LYS A 97 -12.60 -4.90 20.76
CA LYS A 97 -13.46 -4.20 21.75
C LYS A 97 -14.84 -4.84 21.90
N GLN A 98 -15.36 -5.48 20.85
CA GLN A 98 -16.64 -6.18 20.84
C GLN A 98 -16.54 -7.64 21.33
N GLY A 99 -15.37 -8.10 21.76
CA GLY A 99 -15.13 -9.49 22.19
C GLY A 99 -15.09 -10.50 21.04
N GLN A 100 -15.06 -10.05 19.79
CA GLN A 100 -14.99 -10.91 18.60
C GLN A 100 -13.53 -11.26 18.28
N TYR A 101 -12.90 -12.06 19.15
CA TYR A 101 -11.45 -12.27 19.11
C TYR A 101 -10.96 -13.01 17.85
N LEU A 102 -11.77 -13.89 17.25
CA LEU A 102 -11.39 -14.60 16.02
C LEU A 102 -11.32 -13.66 14.81
N ASP A 103 -12.29 -12.73 14.69
CA ASP A 103 -12.28 -11.71 13.65
C ASP A 103 -11.16 -10.69 13.87
N ALA A 104 -10.95 -10.28 15.13
CA ALA A 104 -9.83 -9.43 15.51
C ALA A 104 -8.48 -10.06 15.16
N TYR A 105 -8.31 -11.37 15.37
CA TYR A 105 -7.12 -12.13 14.99
C TYR A 105 -6.85 -12.08 13.48
N ASN A 106 -7.86 -12.33 12.66
CA ASN A 106 -7.73 -12.27 11.21
C ASN A 106 -7.28 -10.88 10.74
N HIS A 107 -7.89 -9.84 11.30
CA HIS A 107 -7.50 -8.46 11.02
C HIS A 107 -6.09 -8.12 11.50
N MET A 108 -5.68 -8.62 12.67
CA MET A 108 -4.33 -8.42 13.22
C MET A 108 -3.27 -9.09 12.34
N ILE A 109 -3.50 -10.32 11.84
CA ILE A 109 -2.58 -10.97 10.88
C ILE A 109 -2.37 -10.07 9.66
N HIS A 110 -3.45 -9.54 9.08
CA HIS A 110 -3.35 -8.67 7.91
C HIS A 110 -2.66 -7.35 8.24
N ALA A 111 -2.94 -6.75 9.40
CA ALA A 111 -2.26 -5.54 9.84
C ALA A 111 -0.75 -5.75 9.98
N LEU A 112 -0.31 -6.82 10.67
CA LEU A 112 1.11 -7.16 10.80
C LEU A 112 1.76 -7.44 9.44
N HIS A 113 1.03 -8.07 8.51
CA HIS A 113 1.53 -8.30 7.15
C HIS A 113 1.74 -6.99 6.39
N HIS A 114 0.80 -6.05 6.45
CA HIS A 114 0.95 -4.71 5.86
C HIS A 114 2.08 -3.93 6.53
N LEU A 115 2.23 -4.04 7.86
CA LEU A 115 3.33 -3.43 8.60
C LEU A 115 4.69 -3.97 8.17
N ALA A 116 4.81 -5.28 7.95
CA ALA A 116 6.03 -5.90 7.44
C ALA A 116 6.35 -5.42 6.02
N ARG A 117 5.36 -5.39 5.13
CA ARG A 117 5.53 -4.87 3.76
C ARG A 117 5.94 -3.40 3.78
N LEU A 118 5.32 -2.59 4.64
CA LEU A 118 5.66 -1.19 4.81
C LEU A 118 7.13 -1.03 5.23
N ALA A 119 7.59 -1.77 6.24
CA ALA A 119 8.98 -1.71 6.69
C ALA A 119 9.99 -2.07 5.58
N VAL A 120 9.66 -3.03 4.72
CA VAL A 120 10.48 -3.40 3.55
C VAL A 120 10.55 -2.25 2.54
N ILE A 121 9.43 -1.61 2.22
CA ILE A 121 9.38 -0.46 1.30
C ILE A 121 10.14 0.74 1.87
N GLU A 122 9.98 1.03 3.16
CA GLU A 122 10.67 2.12 3.87
C GLU A 122 12.20 1.99 3.75
N ASN A 123 12.71 0.75 3.77
CA ASN A 123 14.13 0.44 3.63
C ASN A 123 14.62 0.33 2.19
N GLY A 124 13.78 0.64 1.20
CA GLY A 124 14.18 0.69 -0.20
C GLY A 124 14.11 -0.64 -0.94
N PHE A 125 13.40 -1.63 -0.39
CA PHE A 125 13.25 -2.94 -1.01
C PHE A 125 11.81 -3.18 -1.47
N HIS A 126 11.63 -3.95 -2.54
CA HIS A 126 10.29 -4.40 -2.94
C HIS A 126 9.85 -5.55 -2.02
N PRO A 127 8.63 -5.51 -1.46
CA PRO A 127 8.11 -6.62 -0.69
C PRO A 127 7.94 -7.88 -1.54
N GLU A 128 8.58 -8.95 -1.13
CA GLU A 128 8.49 -10.27 -1.76
C GLU A 128 7.32 -11.08 -1.22
N ILE A 129 7.05 -12.23 -1.86
CA ILE A 129 6.06 -13.21 -1.38
C ILE A 129 6.44 -13.69 0.03
N THR A 130 7.73 -13.90 0.29
CA THR A 130 8.29 -14.31 1.58
C THR A 130 8.69 -13.11 2.46
N VAL A 131 7.81 -12.11 2.58
CA VAL A 131 8.08 -10.84 3.28
C VAL A 131 8.62 -11.01 4.70
N TRP A 132 8.23 -12.07 5.42
CA TRP A 132 8.71 -12.34 6.78
C TRP A 132 10.21 -12.64 6.85
N ASN A 133 10.79 -13.22 5.80
CA ASN A 133 12.24 -13.42 5.71
C ASN A 133 12.97 -12.09 5.55
N GLN A 134 12.41 -11.17 4.75
CA GLN A 134 12.94 -9.83 4.57
C GLN A 134 12.83 -9.04 5.88
N VAL A 135 11.64 -9.01 6.50
CA VAL A 135 11.40 -8.22 7.71
C VAL A 135 12.22 -8.72 8.90
N LYS A 136 12.52 -10.03 8.99
CA LYS A 136 13.39 -10.56 10.05
C LYS A 136 14.79 -9.90 10.06
N GLN A 137 15.29 -9.49 8.89
CA GLN A 137 16.58 -8.81 8.76
C GLN A 137 16.45 -7.29 8.86
N ILE A 138 15.31 -6.74 8.42
CA ILE A 138 15.07 -5.29 8.31
C ILE A 138 14.53 -4.70 9.62
N ASP A 139 13.49 -5.32 10.19
CA ASP A 139 12.82 -4.87 11.41
C ASP A 139 12.40 -6.11 12.23
N LEU A 140 13.31 -6.52 13.11
CA LEU A 140 13.12 -7.69 13.99
C LEU A 140 11.93 -7.49 14.95
N GLN A 141 11.59 -6.24 15.30
CA GLN A 141 10.47 -5.96 16.20
C GLN A 141 9.15 -6.39 15.57
N ILE A 142 8.92 -6.06 14.29
CA ILE A 142 7.72 -6.49 13.56
C ILE A 142 7.67 -8.02 13.43
N PHE A 143 8.80 -8.65 13.12
CA PHE A 143 8.88 -10.12 13.04
C PHE A 143 8.47 -10.77 14.38
N LYS A 144 8.95 -10.23 15.50
CA LYS A 144 8.64 -10.75 16.83
C LYS A 144 7.18 -10.59 17.23
N LEU A 145 6.49 -9.54 16.78
CA LEU A 145 5.05 -9.41 16.98
C LEU A 145 4.26 -10.52 16.27
N TYR A 146 4.65 -10.87 15.05
CA TYR A 146 4.01 -11.97 14.33
C TYR A 146 4.33 -13.33 14.95
N GLU A 147 5.58 -13.55 15.38
CA GLU A 147 5.97 -14.75 16.12
C GLU A 147 5.13 -14.89 17.40
N GLU A 148 5.05 -13.85 18.23
CA GLU A 148 4.27 -13.84 19.47
C GLU A 148 2.78 -14.14 19.22
N LEU A 149 2.18 -13.60 18.16
CA LEU A 149 0.80 -13.90 17.78
C LEU A 149 0.56 -15.40 17.60
N VAL A 150 1.52 -16.09 16.96
CA VAL A 150 1.38 -17.47 16.52
C VAL A 150 1.86 -18.48 17.56
N THR A 151 2.93 -18.18 18.29
CA THR A 151 3.62 -19.17 19.14
C THR A 151 3.33 -19.03 20.62
N SER A 152 2.80 -17.89 21.06
CA SER A 152 2.56 -17.65 22.49
C SER A 152 1.47 -18.55 23.06
N GLU A 153 1.72 -19.03 24.28
CA GLU A 153 0.83 -19.92 25.05
C GLU A 153 -0.28 -19.15 25.79
N GLU A 154 -0.22 -17.81 25.78
CA GLU A 154 -1.27 -16.96 26.36
C GLU A 154 -2.62 -17.10 25.63
N SER A 155 -3.69 -16.69 26.32
CA SER A 155 -5.02 -16.66 25.70
C SER A 155 -5.02 -15.75 24.45
N LEU A 156 -5.87 -16.07 23.48
CA LEU A 156 -5.99 -15.27 22.25
C LEU A 156 -6.26 -13.79 22.56
N GLU A 157 -7.14 -13.51 23.52
CA GLU A 157 -7.46 -12.16 23.98
C GLU A 157 -6.20 -11.39 24.42
N LYS A 158 -5.41 -11.96 25.35
CA LYS A 158 -4.20 -11.30 25.85
C LYS A 158 -3.14 -11.08 24.78
N ARG A 159 -2.96 -12.07 23.89
CA ARG A 159 -2.06 -11.92 22.73
C ARG A 159 -2.50 -10.76 21.85
N LEU A 160 -3.79 -10.66 21.54
CA LEU A 160 -4.31 -9.56 20.74
C LEU A 160 -4.18 -8.21 21.44
N GLU A 161 -4.47 -8.14 22.74
CA GLU A 161 -4.34 -6.91 23.54
C GLU A 161 -2.92 -6.32 23.43
N LEU A 162 -1.90 -7.14 23.69
CA LEU A 162 -0.49 -6.74 23.60
C LEU A 162 -0.10 -6.32 22.18
N LEU A 163 -0.57 -7.04 21.17
CA LEU A 163 -0.24 -6.76 19.78
C LEU A 163 -0.93 -5.50 19.26
N PHE A 164 -2.15 -5.18 19.69
CA PHE A 164 -2.79 -3.90 19.36
C PHE A 164 -2.04 -2.73 19.99
N LEU A 165 -1.57 -2.86 21.23
CA LEU A 165 -0.77 -1.84 21.91
C LEU A 165 0.57 -1.60 21.19
N ALA A 166 1.30 -2.67 20.87
CA ALA A 166 2.57 -2.56 20.16
C ALA A 166 2.38 -2.00 18.73
N SER A 167 1.34 -2.46 18.02
CA SER A 167 1.03 -1.98 16.67
C SER A 167 0.63 -0.51 16.67
N GLU A 168 -0.05 -0.01 17.71
CA GLU A 168 -0.41 1.41 17.83
C GLU A 168 0.84 2.31 17.84
N PHE A 169 1.87 1.91 18.60
CA PHE A 169 3.15 2.63 18.64
C PHE A 169 3.87 2.60 17.27
N LEU A 170 3.89 1.42 16.61
CA LEU A 170 4.53 1.27 15.30
C LEU A 170 3.80 2.05 14.20
N ILE A 171 2.48 2.11 14.26
CA ILE A 171 1.65 2.94 13.36
C ILE A 171 1.92 4.42 13.61
N TYR A 172 1.92 4.86 14.88
CA TYR A 172 2.15 6.25 15.24
C TYR A 172 3.52 6.76 14.73
N SER A 173 4.59 6.00 15.01
CA SER A 173 5.94 6.36 14.57
C SER A 173 6.10 6.44 13.06
N ARG A 174 5.31 5.67 12.30
CA ARG A 174 5.33 5.66 10.82
C ARG A 174 4.32 6.60 10.16
N THR A 175 3.43 7.20 10.93
CA THR A 175 2.37 8.08 10.40
C THR A 175 2.93 9.25 9.57
N PRO A 176 4.01 9.96 9.97
CA PRO A 176 4.54 11.07 9.17
C PRO A 176 4.99 10.64 7.77
N LEU A 177 5.68 9.49 7.67
CA LEU A 177 6.16 8.95 6.39
C LEU A 177 5.02 8.31 5.58
N GLY A 178 4.18 7.53 6.25
CA GLY A 178 2.99 6.86 5.69
C GLY A 178 1.98 7.82 5.07
N THR A 179 1.94 9.07 5.52
CA THR A 179 0.92 10.05 5.07
C THR A 179 1.51 11.12 4.16
N GLN A 180 2.83 11.18 4.03
CA GLN A 180 3.54 12.26 3.36
C GLN A 180 3.04 12.51 1.94
N HIS A 181 2.80 11.45 1.15
CA HIS A 181 2.33 11.60 -0.22
C HIS A 181 0.90 12.15 -0.29
N LEU A 182 -0.01 11.68 0.57
CA LEU A 182 -1.38 12.19 0.59
C LEU A 182 -1.40 13.66 0.99
N LEU A 183 -0.66 14.03 2.03
CA LEU A 183 -0.62 15.42 2.52
C LEU A 183 -0.04 16.37 1.47
N GLU A 184 1.02 15.98 0.75
CA GLU A 184 1.57 16.80 -0.33
C GLU A 184 0.62 16.97 -1.52
N ILE A 185 -0.24 15.99 -1.82
CA ILE A 185 -1.32 16.19 -2.79
C ILE A 185 -2.34 17.18 -2.23
N MET A 186 -2.75 17.00 -0.97
CA MET A 186 -3.76 17.85 -0.34
C MET A 186 -3.31 19.31 -0.19
N GLU A 187 -2.01 19.56 -0.01
CA GLU A 187 -1.41 20.90 0.07
C GLU A 187 -1.45 21.68 -1.27
N GLN A 188 -1.78 21.04 -2.40
CA GLN A 188 -1.82 21.69 -3.72
C GLN A 188 -3.05 22.59 -3.91
N LYS A 189 -4.07 22.46 -3.04
CA LYS A 189 -5.31 23.24 -3.08
C LYS A 189 -5.72 23.59 -1.64
N GLU A 190 -6.52 24.63 -1.47
CA GLU A 190 -7.01 25.06 -0.16
C GLU A 190 -7.87 24.00 0.53
N ASP A 191 -8.76 23.35 -0.21
CA ASP A 191 -9.60 22.26 0.27
C ASP A 191 -10.01 21.31 -0.86
N TRP A 192 -10.45 20.11 -0.48
CA TRP A 192 -10.82 19.03 -1.38
C TRP A 192 -12.15 18.41 -0.98
N THR A 193 -12.97 18.12 -1.97
CA THR A 193 -14.12 17.22 -1.78
C THR A 193 -13.63 15.77 -1.75
N ILE A 194 -14.43 14.86 -1.17
CA ILE A 194 -14.11 13.42 -1.23
C ILE A 194 -14.05 12.90 -2.68
N ASP A 195 -14.91 13.41 -3.56
CA ASP A 195 -14.95 13.01 -4.97
C ASP A 195 -13.67 13.43 -5.73
N GLU A 196 -13.17 14.64 -5.48
CA GLU A 196 -11.89 15.10 -6.04
C GLU A 196 -10.73 14.22 -5.57
N LEU A 197 -10.69 13.86 -4.29
CA LEU A 197 -9.64 12.98 -3.73
C LEU A 197 -9.72 11.56 -4.32
N LEU A 198 -10.91 10.98 -4.40
CA LEU A 198 -11.12 9.63 -4.98
C LEU A 198 -10.83 9.59 -6.48
N SER A 199 -11.07 10.69 -7.18
CA SER A 199 -10.81 10.82 -8.63
C SER A 199 -9.38 11.24 -8.97
N HIS A 200 -8.58 11.66 -7.98
CA HIS A 200 -7.24 12.17 -8.22
C HIS A 200 -6.30 11.06 -8.76
N PRO A 201 -5.63 11.25 -9.93
CA PRO A 201 -4.81 10.21 -10.55
C PRO A 201 -3.70 9.66 -9.65
N CYS A 202 -3.06 10.51 -8.85
CA CYS A 202 -1.99 10.08 -7.93
C CYS A 202 -2.52 9.33 -6.71
N LEU A 203 -3.81 9.45 -6.36
CA LEU A 203 -4.42 8.79 -5.20
C LEU A 203 -5.14 7.48 -5.56
N LYS A 204 -5.19 7.11 -6.84
CA LYS A 204 -5.70 5.79 -7.29
C LYS A 204 -5.16 4.60 -6.48
N PRO A 205 -3.88 4.55 -6.08
CA PRO A 205 -3.35 3.43 -5.27
C PRO A 205 -3.97 3.29 -3.88
N TYR A 206 -4.52 4.38 -3.33
CA TYR A 206 -5.18 4.39 -2.02
C TYR A 206 -6.58 3.78 -2.09
N SER A 207 -7.22 3.89 -3.26
CA SER A 207 -8.49 3.23 -3.62
C SER A 207 -9.51 3.19 -2.46
N ILE A 208 -9.98 1.99 -2.12
CA ILE A 208 -11.00 1.69 -1.12
C ILE A 208 -10.59 2.15 0.30
N ASP A 209 -9.28 2.32 0.55
CA ASP A 209 -8.75 2.62 1.88
C ASP A 209 -8.64 4.13 2.16
N LEU A 210 -8.86 4.99 1.14
CA LEU A 210 -8.64 6.44 1.26
C LEU A 210 -9.55 7.07 2.33
N THR A 211 -10.84 6.75 2.33
CA THR A 211 -11.80 7.31 3.28
C THR A 211 -11.44 6.98 4.73
N VAL A 212 -11.06 5.72 5.00
CA VAL A 212 -10.64 5.28 6.34
C VAL A 212 -9.34 5.97 6.76
N LEU A 213 -8.42 6.19 5.82
CA LEU A 213 -7.21 6.95 6.10
C LEU A 213 -7.52 8.42 6.42
N LEU A 214 -8.47 9.06 5.74
CA LEU A 214 -8.86 10.44 6.04
C LEU A 214 -9.44 10.56 7.45
N GLU A 215 -10.34 9.67 7.85
CA GLU A 215 -10.91 9.62 9.21
C GLU A 215 -9.80 9.47 10.26
N PHE A 216 -8.88 8.53 10.05
CA PHE A 216 -7.71 8.37 10.92
C PHE A 216 -6.88 9.66 11.02
N LEU A 217 -6.66 10.37 9.92
CA LEU A 217 -5.85 11.59 9.92
C LEU A 217 -6.56 12.80 10.53
N ILE A 218 -7.89 12.83 10.48
CA ILE A 218 -8.70 13.79 11.24
C ILE A 218 -8.52 13.56 12.74
N GLU A 219 -8.62 12.30 13.20
CA GLU A 219 -8.34 11.97 14.60
C GLU A 219 -6.91 12.31 15.04
N LYS A 220 -5.95 12.28 14.11
CA LYS A 220 -4.55 12.68 14.36
C LYS A 220 -4.28 14.17 14.18
N ASN A 221 -5.30 15.00 13.91
CA ASN A 221 -5.17 16.44 13.63
C ASN A 221 -4.17 16.76 12.50
N MET A 222 -4.07 15.89 11.51
CA MET A 222 -3.23 16.11 10.31
C MET A 222 -4.07 16.61 9.12
N ILE A 223 -5.37 16.31 9.14
CA ILE A 223 -6.38 16.79 8.21
C ILE A 223 -7.51 17.39 9.04
N GLU A 224 -8.16 18.43 8.51
CA GLU A 224 -9.34 19.02 9.10
C GLU A 224 -10.52 18.98 8.11
N GLU A 225 -11.72 18.82 8.67
CA GLU A 225 -12.98 18.88 7.93
C GLU A 225 -13.49 20.33 7.89
N VAL A 226 -13.89 20.78 6.71
CA VAL A 226 -14.41 22.13 6.45
C VAL A 226 -15.84 22.03 5.96
N ALA A 227 -16.77 22.64 6.70
CA ALA A 227 -18.18 22.69 6.34
C ALA A 227 -18.44 23.84 5.37
N VAL A 228 -18.75 23.53 4.11
CA VAL A 228 -19.05 24.52 3.07
C VAL A 228 -20.58 24.64 2.91
N PRO A 229 -21.20 25.82 3.12
CA PRO A 229 -22.64 25.99 3.01
C PRO A 229 -23.18 25.61 1.62
N THR A 230 -24.30 24.89 1.58
CA THR A 230 -25.01 24.62 0.33
C THR A 230 -26.19 25.57 0.12
N LYS A 231 -26.93 25.41 -0.98
CA LYS A 231 -28.18 26.15 -1.22
C LYS A 231 -29.31 25.76 -0.25
N GLY A 232 -29.22 24.59 0.38
CA GLY A 232 -30.18 24.14 1.38
C GLY A 232 -29.87 24.72 2.76
N PRO A 233 -30.85 25.21 3.52
CA PRO A 233 -30.62 25.67 4.88
C PRO A 233 -30.08 24.52 5.74
N GLU A 234 -29.06 24.81 6.55
CA GLU A 234 -28.43 23.85 7.49
C GLU A 234 -27.80 22.61 6.85
N ILE A 235 -27.64 22.57 5.51
CA ILE A 235 -26.93 21.51 4.80
C ILE A 235 -25.56 22.05 4.38
N TYR A 236 -24.51 21.35 4.80
CA TYR A 236 -23.13 21.67 4.48
C TYR A 236 -22.52 20.56 3.64
N HIS A 237 -21.66 20.93 2.70
CA HIS A 237 -20.81 20.03 1.95
C HIS A 237 -19.48 19.88 2.70
N CYS A 238 -19.11 18.64 3.01
CA CYS A 238 -17.89 18.33 3.73
C CYS A 238 -16.68 18.38 2.78
N HIS A 239 -15.77 19.30 3.03
CA HIS A 239 -14.47 19.39 2.38
C HIS A 239 -13.38 18.98 3.37
N TYR A 240 -12.19 18.65 2.87
CA TYR A 240 -11.04 18.23 3.64
C TYR A 240 -9.83 19.07 3.25
N ARG A 241 -9.02 19.48 4.21
CA ARG A 241 -7.74 20.15 3.94
C ARG A 241 -6.64 19.68 4.87
N ALA A 242 -5.40 19.71 4.38
CA ALA A 242 -4.23 19.45 5.21
C ALA A 242 -4.07 20.57 6.24
N VAL A 243 -3.78 20.20 7.50
CA VAL A 243 -3.52 21.18 8.55
C VAL A 243 -2.22 21.91 8.23
N LYS A 244 -2.27 23.24 8.17
CA LYS A 244 -1.08 24.07 7.94
C LYS A 244 -0.13 23.93 9.13
N LYS A 245 1.11 23.49 8.88
CA LYS A 245 2.16 23.52 9.89
C LYS A 245 2.53 24.99 10.16
N HIS A 246 2.40 25.42 11.41
CA HIS A 246 2.92 26.70 11.90
C HIS A 246 4.42 26.62 12.16
#